data_AF-A0AAD6ZB74-F1
#
_entry.id   AF-A0AAD6ZB74-F1
#
_cell.length_a   1.000
_cell.length_b   1.000
_cell.length_c   1.000
_cell.angle_alpha   90.00
_cell.angle_beta   90.00
_cell.angle_gamma   90.00
#
_symmetry.space_group_name_H-M   'P 1'
#
loop_
_entity.id
_entity.type
_entity.pdbx_description
1 polymer ?
#
loop_
_entity_poly.entity_id
_entity_poly.type
_entity_poly.pdbx_seq_one_letter_code
_entity_poly.pdbx_strand_id
1 'polypeptide(L)'
;MRESVGATKKFPKWKFFVCAFGSDISCNKKLSGMCNHVGQHILLALHQKIDHKAQIAVEADPCGLCGLEGCYIQLSESKITSDCDYHYSRMNHKSAKKTSQSSPCANVPIHCPLCHQSTSGNLRTIWKYNTVYHIISEHTGNNEALSELPVQFTIDTFIRRQEEEWMGITADKTHEYR
;
A
#
# COMPACT_ATOMS: atom_id res chain seq x y z
N MET A 1 35.55 -27.13 -10.78
CA MET A 1 34.29 -26.94 -11.52
C MET A 1 33.20 -26.58 -10.50
N ARG A 2 32.83 -25.30 -10.42
CA ARG A 2 31.74 -24.80 -9.58
C ARG A 2 30.57 -24.54 -10.51
N GLU A 3 29.49 -25.30 -10.38
CA GLU A 3 28.23 -24.97 -11.02
C GLU A 3 27.42 -24.04 -10.11
N SER A 4 27.10 -22.89 -10.67
CA SER A 4 26.17 -21.89 -10.18
C SER A 4 24.74 -22.34 -10.40
N VAL A 5 23.88 -22.26 -9.38
CA VAL A 5 22.42 -22.28 -9.56
C VAL A 5 21.85 -21.02 -8.94
N GLY A 6 21.87 -19.94 -9.73
CA GLY A 6 21.09 -18.73 -9.48
C GLY A 6 19.65 -18.96 -9.91
N ALA A 7 18.81 -19.44 -9.00
CA ALA A 7 17.37 -19.49 -9.21
C ALA A 7 16.80 -18.06 -9.09
N THR A 8 16.69 -17.37 -10.23
CA THR A 8 15.88 -16.16 -10.30
C THR A 8 14.41 -16.57 -10.21
N LYS A 9 13.81 -16.43 -9.03
CA LYS A 9 12.36 -16.56 -8.84
C LYS A 9 11.69 -15.48 -9.69
N LYS A 10 11.25 -15.84 -10.89
CA LYS A 10 10.44 -14.97 -11.76
C LYS A 10 9.05 -14.86 -11.14
N PHE A 11 8.80 -13.76 -10.44
CA PHE A 11 7.44 -13.37 -10.07
C PHE A 11 6.65 -13.05 -11.35
N PRO A 12 5.37 -13.44 -11.43
CA PRO A 12 4.52 -13.11 -12.56
C PRO A 12 4.35 -11.58 -12.68
N LYS A 13 4.64 -11.05 -13.88
CA LYS A 13 4.45 -9.64 -14.25
C LYS A 13 2.95 -9.36 -14.38
N TRP A 14 2.30 -8.94 -13.29
CA TRP A 14 0.90 -8.49 -13.35
C TRP A 14 0.85 -6.96 -13.46
N LYS A 15 0.21 -6.47 -14.52
CA LYS A 15 -0.06 -5.04 -14.75
C LYS A 15 -1.51 -4.76 -14.37
N PHE A 16 -1.78 -4.37 -13.13
CA PHE A 16 -3.05 -3.70 -12.75
C PHE A 16 -2.94 -2.23 -13.02
N PHE A 17 -3.98 -1.36 -12.96
CA PHE A 17 -3.86 0.04 -13.39
C PHE A 17 -4.11 1.15 -12.31
N VAL A 18 -3.37 2.29 -12.29
CA VAL A 18 -3.56 3.62 -11.61
C VAL A 18 -3.92 4.73 -12.61
N CYS A 19 -4.64 5.80 -12.24
CA CYS A 19 -4.81 7.01 -13.07
C CYS A 19 -3.46 7.57 -13.59
N ALA A 20 -3.36 7.89 -14.88
CA ALA A 20 -2.10 8.34 -15.48
C ALA A 20 -1.68 9.69 -14.91
N PHE A 21 -0.46 9.74 -14.39
CA PHE A 21 0.22 10.99 -14.13
C PHE A 21 1.22 11.24 -15.27
N GLY A 22 0.72 11.92 -16.30
CA GLY A 22 1.43 12.27 -17.52
C GLY A 22 0.58 13.20 -18.37
N SER A 23 0.75 14.50 -18.15
CA SER A 23 0.31 15.69 -18.91
C SER A 23 -1.12 15.85 -19.48
N ASP A 24 -2.01 14.86 -19.62
CA ASP A 24 -3.29 15.16 -20.32
C ASP A 24 -4.58 14.42 -19.94
N ILE A 25 -4.67 13.70 -18.82
CA ILE A 25 -5.98 13.29 -18.27
C ILE A 25 -6.05 13.59 -16.77
N SER A 26 -6.61 14.76 -16.43
CA SER A 26 -6.69 15.22 -15.05
C SER A 26 -7.69 14.37 -14.25
N CYS A 27 -7.16 13.57 -13.32
CA CYS A 27 -7.98 13.16 -12.19
C CYS A 27 -8.24 14.40 -11.33
N ASN A 28 -9.41 15.05 -11.51
CA ASN A 28 -9.79 16.28 -10.79
C ASN A 28 -10.16 15.98 -9.32
N LYS A 29 -9.22 15.40 -8.58
CA LYS A 29 -9.33 15.12 -7.14
C LYS A 29 -8.52 16.16 -6.39
N LYS A 30 -9.08 16.63 -5.29
CA LYS A 30 -8.35 17.46 -4.34
C LYS A 30 -7.18 16.65 -3.78
N LEU A 31 -6.02 17.28 -3.55
CA LEU A 31 -4.86 16.66 -2.91
C LEU A 31 -5.24 15.93 -1.61
N SER A 32 -6.15 16.51 -0.81
CA SER A 32 -6.64 15.92 0.43
C SER A 32 -7.42 14.60 0.25
N GLY A 33 -7.86 14.27 -0.97
CA GLY A 33 -8.59 13.06 -1.32
C GLY A 33 -7.77 12.04 -2.10
N MET A 34 -6.49 12.30 -2.37
CA MET A 34 -5.65 11.45 -3.20
C MET A 34 -5.43 10.06 -2.60
N CYS A 35 -5.18 9.98 -1.29
CA CYS A 35 -5.06 8.69 -0.58
C CYS A 35 -6.30 7.82 -0.77
N ASN A 36 -7.50 8.41 -0.69
CA ASN A 36 -8.74 7.67 -0.87
C ASN A 36 -8.95 7.23 -2.32
N HIS A 37 -8.63 8.11 -3.26
CA HIS A 37 -8.75 7.83 -4.68
C HIS A 37 -7.78 6.74 -5.15
N VAL A 38 -6.49 6.87 -4.82
CA VAL A 38 -5.45 5.91 -5.21
C VAL A 38 -5.58 4.60 -4.44
N GLY A 39 -5.98 4.65 -3.17
CA GLY A 39 -6.26 3.44 -2.39
C GLY A 39 -7.32 2.56 -3.02
N GLN A 40 -8.31 3.12 -3.71
CA GLN A 40 -9.28 2.33 -4.47
C GLN A 40 -8.61 1.55 -5.61
N HIS A 41 -7.73 2.20 -6.38
CA HIS A 41 -6.98 1.55 -7.47
C HIS A 41 -6.08 0.43 -6.94
N ILE A 42 -5.33 0.70 -5.88
CA ILE A 42 -4.46 -0.30 -5.23
C ILE A 42 -5.29 -1.48 -4.74
N LEU A 43 -6.44 -1.23 -4.10
CA LEU A 43 -7.27 -2.32 -3.59
C LEU A 43 -7.89 -3.17 -4.70
N LEU A 44 -8.34 -2.56 -5.81
CA LEU A 44 -8.81 -3.30 -6.97
C LEU A 44 -7.70 -4.17 -7.58
N ALA A 45 -6.47 -3.64 -7.64
CA ALA A 45 -5.30 -4.38 -8.09
C ALA A 45 -4.97 -5.58 -7.19
N LEU A 46 -4.98 -5.41 -5.87
CA LEU A 46 -4.78 -6.50 -4.91
C LEU A 46 -5.81 -7.63 -5.10
N HIS A 47 -7.05 -7.27 -5.44
CA HIS A 47 -8.14 -8.21 -5.72
C HIS A 47 -8.19 -8.69 -7.18
N GLN A 48 -7.19 -8.36 -7.99
CA GLN A 48 -7.09 -8.72 -9.41
C GLN A 48 -8.31 -8.29 -10.24
N LYS A 49 -8.93 -7.16 -9.87
CA LYS A 49 -10.08 -6.61 -10.59
C LYS A 49 -9.62 -5.60 -11.64
N ILE A 50 -10.36 -5.55 -12.73
CA ILE A 50 -10.15 -4.53 -13.78
C ILE A 50 -10.56 -3.18 -13.21
N ASP A 51 -9.62 -2.25 -13.22
CA ASP A 51 -9.88 -0.85 -12.91
C ASP A 51 -10.11 -0.05 -14.19
N HIS A 52 -11.38 0.13 -14.56
CA HIS A 52 -11.76 0.88 -15.74
C HIS A 52 -11.45 2.39 -15.66
N LYS A 53 -11.14 2.91 -14.46
CA LYS A 53 -10.85 4.33 -14.25
C LYS A 53 -9.36 4.62 -14.29
N ALA A 54 -8.55 3.58 -14.22
CA ALA A 54 -7.11 3.69 -14.26
C ALA A 54 -6.53 3.56 -15.67
N GLN A 55 -5.32 4.08 -15.87
CA GLN A 55 -4.71 4.27 -17.18
C GLN A 55 -3.26 3.76 -17.29
N ILE A 56 -2.47 3.84 -16.23
CA ILE A 56 -1.11 3.28 -16.08
C ILE A 56 -1.17 2.06 -15.17
N ALA A 57 -0.14 1.22 -15.05
CA ALA A 57 -0.19 0.11 -14.12
C ALA A 57 -0.08 0.50 -12.60
N VAL A 58 -0.73 -0.19 -11.63
CA VAL A 58 -0.33 -0.25 -10.21
C VAL A 58 0.87 -1.20 -10.14
N GLU A 59 1.97 -0.67 -9.63
CA GLU A 59 3.21 -1.42 -9.43
C GLU A 59 3.13 -2.32 -8.17
N ALA A 60 4.20 -3.04 -7.84
CA ALA A 60 4.19 -4.02 -6.76
C ALA A 60 4.26 -3.37 -5.36
N ASP A 61 4.98 -2.26 -5.23
CA ASP A 61 5.06 -1.41 -4.02
C ASP A 61 4.52 0.01 -4.26
N PRO A 62 3.21 0.15 -4.53
CA PRO A 62 2.65 1.41 -4.98
C PRO A 62 2.59 2.44 -3.84
N CYS A 63 2.93 3.68 -4.15
CA CYS A 63 2.70 4.80 -3.25
C CYS A 63 1.19 5.03 -3.04
N GLY A 64 0.74 5.12 -1.79
CA GLY A 64 -0.66 5.40 -1.47
C GLY A 64 -1.21 6.75 -1.96
N LEU A 65 -0.37 7.64 -2.50
CA LEU A 65 -0.76 8.97 -2.98
C LEU A 65 -0.80 9.10 -4.50
N CYS A 66 0.11 8.43 -5.21
CA CYS A 66 0.20 8.49 -6.68
C CYS A 66 0.12 7.13 -7.38
N GLY A 67 0.17 6.02 -6.63
CA GLY A 67 0.11 4.64 -7.11
C GLY A 67 1.36 4.13 -7.82
N LEU A 68 2.38 4.98 -7.98
CA LEU A 68 3.68 4.62 -8.57
C LEU A 68 4.68 4.16 -7.50
N GLU A 69 5.72 3.46 -7.92
CA GLU A 69 6.86 3.10 -7.06
C GLU A 69 7.85 4.27 -6.89
N GLY A 70 8.68 4.18 -5.84
CA GLY A 70 9.84 5.06 -5.64
C GLY A 70 9.60 6.31 -4.78
N CYS A 71 8.37 6.60 -4.37
CA CYS A 71 8.13 7.69 -3.41
C CYS A 71 8.63 7.32 -2.01
N TYR A 72 9.33 8.24 -1.38
CA TYR A 72 9.66 8.19 0.04
C TYR A 72 8.46 8.60 0.90
N ILE A 73 8.26 7.86 2.00
CA ILE A 73 7.24 8.14 3.01
C ILE A 73 7.82 7.89 4.39
N GLN A 74 7.55 8.79 5.32
CA GLN A 74 7.92 8.63 6.72
C GLN A 74 6.76 9.06 7.61
N LEU A 75 6.44 8.22 8.58
CA LEU A 75 5.57 8.53 9.69
C LEU A 75 6.45 8.91 10.89
N SER A 76 6.18 10.05 11.51
CA SER A 76 6.81 10.48 12.76
C SER A 76 5.72 10.96 13.71
N GLU A 77 5.49 10.22 14.79
CA GLU A 77 4.38 10.39 15.73
C GLU A 77 2.99 10.34 15.07
N SER A 78 2.56 11.41 14.44
CA SER A 78 1.32 11.54 13.67
C SER A 78 1.47 12.42 12.43
N LYS A 79 2.69 12.88 12.14
CA LYS A 79 3.05 13.66 10.97
C LYS A 79 3.51 12.71 9.88
N ILE A 80 2.93 12.88 8.70
CA ILE A 80 3.34 12.18 7.48
C ILE A 80 4.21 13.14 6.68
N THR A 81 5.35 12.65 6.21
CA THR A 81 6.21 13.37 5.26
C THR A 81 6.44 12.48 4.06
N SER A 82 6.31 13.04 2.86
CA SER A 82 6.59 12.35 1.60
C SER A 82 7.18 13.32 0.59
N ASP A 83 7.99 12.78 -0.32
CA ASP A 83 8.49 13.48 -1.52
C ASP A 83 7.55 13.32 -2.71
N CYS A 84 6.43 12.62 -2.57
CA CYS A 84 5.43 12.47 -3.61
C CYS A 84 4.78 13.83 -3.93
N ASP A 85 4.66 14.17 -5.22
CA ASP A 85 4.00 15.40 -5.68
C ASP A 85 2.54 15.54 -5.20
N TYR A 86 1.90 14.42 -4.87
CA TYR A 86 0.52 14.36 -4.38
C TYR A 86 0.42 14.41 -2.85
N HIS A 87 1.52 14.67 -2.16
CA HIS A 87 1.55 14.79 -0.72
C HIS A 87 0.76 16.00 -0.23
N TYR A 88 -0.35 15.73 0.45
CA TYR A 88 -1.11 16.72 1.18
C TYR A 88 -0.50 16.93 2.58
N SER A 89 0.25 18.02 2.76
CA SER A 89 0.99 18.32 4.00
C SER A 89 0.13 18.40 5.27
N ARG A 90 -1.19 18.62 5.15
CA ARG A 90 -2.13 18.63 6.28
C ARG A 90 -2.87 17.30 6.45
N MET A 91 -2.42 16.22 5.80
CA MET A 91 -2.98 14.89 5.99
C MET A 91 -2.81 14.48 7.46
N ASN A 92 -3.93 14.26 8.14
CA ASN A 92 -3.93 13.80 9.52
C ASN A 92 -3.99 12.28 9.57
N HIS A 93 -2.95 11.65 10.12
CA HIS A 93 -2.85 10.19 10.19
C HIS A 93 -4.00 9.54 10.97
N LYS A 94 -4.38 10.09 12.13
CA LYS A 94 -5.46 9.57 12.97
C LYS A 94 -6.82 9.61 12.27
N SER A 95 -7.08 10.68 11.52
CA SER A 95 -8.31 10.81 10.73
C SER A 95 -8.29 9.89 9.50
N ALA A 96 -7.16 9.80 8.80
CA ALA A 96 -7.03 8.94 7.61
C ALA A 96 -7.11 7.44 7.94
N LYS A 97 -6.81 7.03 9.18
CA LYS A 97 -7.05 5.67 9.67
C LYS A 97 -8.54 5.30 9.78
N LYS A 98 -9.43 6.30 9.87
CA LYS A 98 -10.86 6.08 10.06
C LYS A 98 -11.53 5.97 8.70
N THR A 99 -12.17 4.84 8.45
CA THR A 99 -12.94 4.60 7.23
C THR A 99 -14.37 5.11 7.39
N SER A 100 -14.91 5.74 6.37
CA SER A 100 -16.34 6.09 6.25
C SER A 100 -16.81 5.84 4.82
N GLN A 101 -18.12 5.88 4.57
CA GLN A 101 -18.63 5.72 3.20
C GLN A 101 -18.11 6.81 2.23
N SER A 102 -17.84 8.02 2.72
CA SER A 102 -17.28 9.12 1.92
C SER A 102 -15.75 9.10 1.82
N SER A 103 -15.07 8.37 2.71
CA SER A 103 -13.62 8.18 2.71
C SER A 103 -13.31 6.72 3.12
N PRO A 104 -13.59 5.75 2.25
CA PRO A 104 -13.52 4.34 2.61
C PRO A 104 -12.10 3.80 2.82
N CYS A 105 -11.10 4.44 2.22
CA CYS A 105 -9.71 4.01 2.29
C CYS A 105 -9.04 4.35 3.63
N ALA A 106 -8.41 3.36 4.25
CA ALA A 106 -7.49 3.49 5.37
C ALA A 106 -6.06 3.06 4.99
N ASN A 107 -5.68 3.17 3.70
CA ASN A 107 -4.31 2.98 3.24
C ASN A 107 -3.40 4.10 3.74
N VAL A 108 -3.02 4.03 5.02
CA VAL A 108 -2.15 5.02 5.66
C VAL A 108 -0.74 4.48 5.82
N PRO A 109 0.26 5.36 5.99
CA PRO A 109 1.59 4.94 6.38
C PRO A 109 1.57 4.30 7.78
N ILE A 110 2.32 3.22 7.98
CA ILE A 110 2.46 2.49 9.25
C ILE A 110 3.92 2.08 9.44
N HIS A 111 4.33 1.83 10.68
CA HIS A 111 5.67 1.31 10.96
C HIS A 111 5.68 -0.21 10.87
N CYS A 112 6.67 -0.77 10.16
CA CYS A 112 6.95 -2.19 10.24
C CYS A 112 7.75 -2.48 11.52
N PRO A 113 7.27 -3.37 12.41
CA PRO A 113 7.95 -3.70 13.66
C PRO A 113 9.15 -4.64 13.46
N LEU A 114 9.24 -5.32 12.31
CA LEU A 114 10.35 -6.23 12.00
C LEU A 114 11.56 -5.51 11.40
N CYS A 115 11.38 -4.29 10.88
CA CYS A 115 12.48 -3.51 10.36
C CYS A 115 13.32 -2.94 11.50
N HIS A 116 14.65 -3.01 11.34
CA HIS A 116 15.56 -2.29 12.22
C HIS A 116 15.29 -0.77 12.16
N GLN A 117 15.50 -0.11 13.30
CA GLN A 117 15.48 1.34 13.36
C GLN A 117 16.62 1.91 12.51
N SER A 118 16.35 3.03 11.85
CA SER A 118 17.40 3.80 11.18
C SER A 118 18.37 4.40 12.21
N THR A 119 19.49 4.94 11.74
CA THR A 119 20.45 5.68 12.58
C THR A 119 19.80 6.85 13.32
N SER A 120 18.69 7.39 12.80
CA SER A 120 17.90 8.45 13.43
C SER A 120 16.84 7.94 14.42
N GLY A 121 16.80 6.63 14.69
CA GLY A 121 15.85 6.00 15.61
C GLY A 121 14.45 5.74 15.02
N ASN A 122 14.23 6.03 13.74
CA ASN A 122 12.91 5.86 13.11
C ASN A 122 12.75 4.46 12.55
N LEU A 123 11.60 3.83 12.81
CA LEU A 123 11.20 2.58 12.15
C LEU A 123 10.83 2.83 10.69
N ARG A 124 11.12 1.85 9.82
CA ARG A 124 10.71 1.85 8.42
C ARG A 124 9.20 2.06 8.32
N THR A 125 8.80 3.04 7.51
CA THR A 125 7.40 3.32 7.20
C THR A 125 7.02 2.68 5.87
N ILE A 126 5.87 2.02 5.84
CA ILE A 126 5.26 1.40 4.65
C ILE A 126 3.80 1.81 4.54
N TRP A 127 3.20 1.67 3.35
CA TRP A 127 1.74 1.81 3.20
C TRP A 127 1.03 0.57 3.73
N LYS A 128 -0.09 0.75 4.45
CA LYS A 128 -0.89 -0.36 5.02
C LYS A 128 -1.16 -1.46 3.99
N TYR A 129 -1.60 -1.10 2.79
CA TYR A 129 -1.95 -2.06 1.75
C TYR A 129 -0.73 -2.84 1.21
N ASN A 130 0.48 -2.32 1.40
CA ASN A 130 1.71 -2.95 0.92
C ASN A 130 2.33 -3.88 1.98
N THR A 131 1.68 -4.07 3.13
CA THR A 131 2.22 -4.86 4.24
C THR A 131 2.63 -6.26 3.80
N VAL A 132 1.73 -7.00 3.13
CA VAL A 132 2.03 -8.38 2.70
C VAL A 132 3.21 -8.40 1.74
N TYR A 133 3.25 -7.48 0.78
CA TYR A 133 4.36 -7.36 -0.15
C TYR A 133 5.68 -7.10 0.57
N HIS A 134 5.73 -6.10 1.45
CA HIS A 134 6.92 -5.74 2.22
C HIS A 134 7.42 -6.90 3.11
N ILE A 135 6.51 -7.60 3.80
CA ILE A 135 6.88 -8.76 4.62
C ILE A 135 7.49 -9.86 3.74
N ILE A 136 6.88 -10.14 2.59
CA ILE A 136 7.40 -11.16 1.67
C ILE A 136 8.76 -10.74 1.09
N SER A 137 8.90 -9.52 0.59
CA SER A 137 10.10 -9.07 -0.12
C SER A 137 11.29 -8.82 0.81
N GLU A 138 11.07 -8.33 2.03
CA GLU A 138 12.13 -7.89 2.93
C GLU A 138 12.34 -8.81 4.14
N HIS A 139 11.35 -9.61 4.55
CA HIS A 139 11.42 -10.39 5.80
C HIS A 139 11.33 -11.92 5.62
N THR A 140 10.87 -12.45 4.48
CA THR A 140 10.78 -13.93 4.29
C THR A 140 12.08 -14.64 3.94
N GLY A 141 13.19 -13.91 3.81
CA GLY A 141 14.53 -14.52 3.63
C GLY A 141 14.96 -15.40 4.81
N ASN A 142 14.38 -15.16 6.00
CA ASN A 142 14.58 -15.95 7.21
C ASN A 142 13.20 -16.44 7.70
N ASN A 143 12.94 -17.75 7.61
CA ASN A 143 11.64 -18.39 7.90
C ASN A 143 11.02 -18.09 9.29
N GLU A 144 11.74 -17.44 10.21
CA GLU A 144 11.31 -17.13 11.57
C GLU A 144 10.51 -15.81 11.68
N ALA A 145 10.62 -14.90 10.71
CA ALA A 145 10.08 -13.54 10.82
C ALA A 145 8.54 -13.45 10.89
N LEU A 146 7.82 -14.44 10.36
CA LEU A 146 6.35 -14.44 10.38
C LEU A 146 5.77 -14.81 11.75
N SER A 147 6.49 -15.64 12.53
CA SER A 147 6.04 -16.05 13.87
C SER A 147 6.20 -14.94 14.92
N GLU A 148 6.92 -13.87 14.59
CA GLU A 148 7.22 -12.75 15.51
C GLU A 148 6.30 -11.53 15.32
N LEU A 149 5.39 -11.55 14.35
CA LEU A 149 4.55 -10.38 14.08
C LEU A 149 3.65 -10.05 15.28
N PRO A 150 3.75 -8.83 15.84
CA PRO A 150 2.88 -8.42 16.94
C PRO A 150 1.41 -8.50 16.52
N VAL A 151 0.56 -9.03 17.41
CA VAL A 151 -0.90 -9.13 17.17
C VAL A 151 -1.49 -7.77 16.79
N GLN A 152 -1.07 -6.69 17.47
CA GLN A 152 -1.55 -5.35 17.17
C GLN A 152 -1.18 -4.88 15.75
N PHE A 153 0.01 -5.23 15.26
CA PHE A 153 0.41 -4.90 13.89
C PHE A 153 -0.46 -5.65 12.87
N THR A 154 -0.77 -6.91 13.14
CA THR A 154 -1.68 -7.71 12.30
C THR A 154 -3.08 -7.09 12.24
N ILE A 155 -3.59 -6.60 13.37
CA ILE A 155 -4.89 -5.89 13.43
C ILE A 155 -4.84 -4.57 12.65
N ASP A 156 -3.77 -3.79 12.80
CA ASP A 156 -3.61 -2.46 12.18
C ASP A 156 -3.45 -2.54 10.65
N THR A 157 -2.89 -3.64 10.16
CA THR A 157 -2.63 -3.88 8.73
C THR A 157 -3.83 -4.49 7.99
N PHE A 158 -4.77 -5.07 8.74
CA PHE A 158 -5.94 -5.75 8.17
C PHE A 158 -6.84 -4.79 7.38
N ILE A 159 -7.12 -5.14 6.12
CA ILE A 159 -8.07 -4.43 5.25
C ILE A 159 -9.47 -4.87 5.64
N ARG A 160 -10.31 -3.91 6.07
CA ARG A 160 -11.63 -4.24 6.62
C ARG A 160 -12.60 -4.62 5.50
N ARG A 161 -13.55 -5.50 5.80
CA ARG A 161 -14.61 -5.84 4.83
C ARG A 161 -15.44 -4.61 4.41
N GLN A 162 -15.76 -3.70 5.33
CA GLN A 162 -16.45 -2.46 4.97
C GLN A 162 -15.63 -1.54 4.06
N GLU A 163 -14.31 -1.49 4.26
CA GLU A 163 -13.39 -0.73 3.39
C GLU A 163 -13.44 -1.29 1.96
N GLU A 164 -13.36 -2.61 1.82
CA GLU A 164 -13.55 -3.35 0.57
C GLU A 164 -14.92 -3.10 -0.09
N GLU A 165 -16.00 -3.27 0.66
CA GLU A 165 -17.38 -3.10 0.18
C GLU A 165 -17.63 -1.68 -0.35
N TRP A 166 -17.21 -0.65 0.39
CA TRP A 166 -17.35 0.74 -0.02
C TRP A 166 -16.48 1.12 -1.22
N MET A 167 -15.43 0.35 -1.52
CA MET A 167 -14.59 0.52 -2.70
C MET A 167 -14.97 -0.38 -3.88
N GLY A 168 -16.06 -1.15 -3.76
CA GLY A 168 -16.62 -1.97 -4.85
C GLY A 168 -16.09 -3.41 -4.92
N ILE A 169 -15.46 -3.89 -3.86
CA ILE A 169 -15.10 -5.30 -3.72
C ILE A 169 -16.31 -6.05 -3.14
N THR A 170 -16.83 -7.02 -3.90
CA THR A 170 -17.99 -7.84 -3.53
C THR A 170 -17.63 -8.86 -2.45
N ALA A 171 -18.55 -9.13 -1.53
CA ALA A 171 -18.33 -10.03 -0.38
C ALA A 171 -17.90 -11.46 -0.77
N ASP A 172 -18.42 -11.97 -1.88
CA ASP A 172 -18.07 -13.31 -2.39
C ASP A 172 -16.57 -13.45 -2.67
N LYS A 173 -15.89 -12.33 -2.99
CA LYS A 173 -14.45 -12.29 -3.26
C LYS A 173 -13.60 -12.05 -2.02
N THR A 174 -14.15 -11.39 -1.00
CA THR A 174 -13.46 -11.22 0.30
C THR A 174 -13.18 -12.57 0.99
N HIS A 175 -14.01 -13.59 0.77
CA HIS A 175 -13.82 -14.92 1.36
C HIS A 175 -12.76 -15.77 0.65
N GLU A 176 -12.51 -15.55 -0.65
CA GLU A 176 -11.47 -16.27 -1.40
C GLU A 176 -10.06 -15.72 -1.13
N TYR A 177 -9.96 -14.46 -0.73
CA TYR A 177 -8.68 -13.74 -0.51
C TYR A 177 -8.10 -13.92 0.91
N ARG A 178 -8.87 -14.48 1.84
CA ARG A 178 -8.50 -14.65 3.27
C ARG A 178 -8.25 -16.11 3.59
#